data_AF-A0A2V9LQE1-F1
#
_entry.id   AF-A0A2V9LQE1-F1
#
_cell.length_a   1.000
_cell.length_b   1.000
_cell.length_c   1.000
_cell.angle_alpha   90.00
_cell.angle_beta   90.00
_cell.angle_gamma   90.00
#
_symmetry.space_group_name_H-M   'P 1'
#
loop_
_entity.id
_entity.type
_entity.pdbx_description
1 polymer ?
#
loop_
_entity_poly.entity_id
_entity_poly.type
_entity_poly.pdbx_seq_one_letter_code
_entity_poly.pdbx_strand_id
1 'polypeptide(L)'
;MGSRILPLRRLFHTLLVIAGAALGLTAEQAAQPKGIDFNREIRPILSDNCFTCHGPDEKQRQADLRLDRPDGVFADRGGYRVIVPGRPAESRLYQRISAENRLARMPPPAANRTLAPQQVELIRRWIEQGAEYKPHWSFIPLEETPVPEVIEGKWPRNPIDRFILSRLEKEGLRPSPEASRETLIRRLSLDLTGLPPALEEIDAFLADRSEDAYDKLVGRLLASPRYGERMANDWLDLARYADTYGYQADVDRDMSPWRDWV
;
A
#
# COMPACT_ATOMS: atom_id res chain seq x y z
N MET A 1 33.85 -81.74 -15.93
CA MET A 1 34.24 -81.07 -17.20
C MET A 1 34.28 -79.58 -16.95
N GLY A 2 35.40 -78.88 -16.84
CA GLY A 2 36.80 -79.25 -16.83
C GLY A 2 37.60 -77.95 -16.79
N SER A 3 38.59 -77.90 -15.90
CA SER A 3 39.77 -77.01 -15.91
C SER A 3 39.51 -75.51 -15.67
N ARG A 4 40.31 -74.75 -14.93
CA ARG A 4 41.55 -74.96 -14.16
C ARG A 4 41.72 -73.71 -13.28
N ILE A 5 42.29 -73.89 -12.11
CA ILE A 5 42.45 -72.87 -11.06
C ILE A 5 43.89 -72.31 -11.11
N LEU A 6 44.02 -70.99 -10.85
CA LEU A 6 45.19 -70.22 -10.32
C LEU A 6 46.41 -69.98 -11.25
N PRO A 7 47.33 -69.01 -10.96
CA PRO A 7 47.30 -67.90 -9.99
C PRO A 7 47.94 -66.54 -10.42
N LEU A 8 47.82 -65.55 -9.51
CA LEU A 8 48.79 -64.49 -9.14
C LEU A 8 49.37 -63.55 -10.22
N ARG A 9 49.11 -62.23 -10.07
CA ARG A 9 50.10 -61.26 -9.53
C ARG A 9 49.58 -59.82 -9.57
N ARG A 10 49.75 -59.14 -8.44
CA ARG A 10 49.66 -57.69 -8.27
C ARG A 10 50.80 -57.01 -9.05
N LEU A 11 50.54 -55.85 -9.66
CA LEU A 11 51.39 -54.65 -9.55
C LEU A 11 50.71 -53.48 -10.28
N PHE A 12 50.47 -52.42 -9.51
CA PHE A 12 50.49 -50.97 -9.81
C PHE A 12 50.29 -50.53 -11.25
N HIS A 13 49.44 -49.53 -11.50
CA HIS A 13 49.73 -48.33 -12.32
C HIS A 13 48.57 -47.31 -12.14
N THR A 14 48.88 -46.22 -11.43
CA THR A 14 48.46 -44.84 -11.68
C THR A 14 47.00 -44.58 -12.11
N LEU A 15 46.10 -44.32 -11.16
CA LEU A 15 44.83 -43.64 -11.44
C LEU A 15 45.06 -42.12 -11.42
N LEU A 16 45.13 -41.55 -12.61
CA LEU A 16 45.14 -40.11 -12.87
C LEU A 16 43.79 -39.52 -12.44
N VAL A 17 43.78 -38.70 -11.38
CA VAL A 17 42.62 -37.91 -10.96
C VAL A 17 42.48 -36.75 -11.95
N ILE A 18 41.57 -36.88 -12.92
CA ILE A 18 41.17 -35.75 -13.75
C ILE A 18 40.15 -34.93 -12.95
N ALA A 19 40.60 -33.78 -12.47
CA ALA A 19 39.79 -32.74 -11.88
C ALA A 19 38.82 -32.18 -12.94
N GLY A 20 37.57 -32.64 -12.92
CA GLY A 20 36.46 -32.00 -13.61
C GLY A 20 35.92 -30.87 -12.75
N ALA A 21 36.44 -29.65 -12.94
CA ALA A 21 35.85 -28.44 -12.40
C ALA A 21 34.52 -28.16 -13.11
N ALA A 22 33.44 -28.77 -12.63
CA ALA A 22 32.09 -28.36 -12.95
C ALA A 22 31.79 -27.08 -12.16
N LEU A 23 32.19 -25.92 -12.69
CA LEU A 23 31.59 -24.65 -12.29
C LEU A 23 30.12 -24.72 -12.68
N GLY A 24 29.28 -25.07 -11.70
CA GLY A 24 27.85 -24.88 -11.81
C GLY A 24 27.59 -23.39 -11.95
N LEU A 25 27.25 -22.95 -13.16
CA LEU A 25 26.51 -21.71 -13.34
C LEU A 25 25.16 -21.94 -12.63
N THR A 26 25.06 -21.51 -11.38
CA THR A 26 23.76 -21.22 -10.79
C THR A 26 23.20 -20.06 -11.58
N ALA A 27 22.34 -20.36 -12.56
CA ALA A 27 21.49 -19.37 -13.18
C ALA A 27 20.69 -18.74 -12.04
N GLU A 28 21.06 -17.52 -11.69
CA GLU A 28 20.29 -16.68 -10.80
C GLU A 28 18.94 -16.51 -11.47
N GLN A 29 17.96 -17.20 -10.93
CA GLN A 29 16.59 -17.19 -11.42
C GLN A 29 16.08 -15.78 -11.16
N ALA A 30 16.30 -14.90 -12.15
CA ALA A 30 15.80 -13.55 -12.14
C ALA A 30 14.31 -13.66 -11.84
N ALA A 31 13.91 -13.16 -10.66
CA ALA A 31 12.52 -13.12 -10.27
C ALA A 31 11.76 -12.50 -11.43
N GLN A 32 10.81 -13.26 -12.00
CA GLN A 32 9.93 -12.77 -13.06
C GLN A 32 9.43 -11.39 -12.61
N PRO A 33 9.59 -10.34 -13.44
CA PRO A 33 9.17 -9.01 -13.05
C PRO A 33 7.70 -9.10 -12.64
N LYS A 34 7.42 -8.81 -11.36
CA LYS A 34 6.04 -8.79 -10.84
C LYS A 34 5.17 -8.07 -11.87
N GLY A 35 4.08 -8.72 -12.28
CA GLY A 35 3.10 -8.10 -13.16
C GLY A 35 2.62 -6.78 -12.56
N ILE A 36 2.36 -5.80 -13.41
CA ILE A 36 1.89 -4.49 -12.96
C ILE A 36 0.49 -4.66 -12.37
N ASP A 37 0.32 -4.27 -11.11
CA ASP A 37 -0.99 -4.36 -10.49
C ASP A 37 -1.82 -3.13 -10.85
N PHE A 38 -2.96 -3.37 -11.51
CA PHE A 38 -3.83 -2.29 -11.95
C PHE A 38 -4.29 -1.39 -10.79
N ASN A 39 -4.72 -1.94 -9.67
CA ASN A 39 -5.28 -1.14 -8.58
C ASN A 39 -4.22 -0.35 -7.80
N ARG A 40 -3.03 -0.92 -7.64
CA ARG A 40 -1.92 -0.27 -6.92
C ARG A 40 -1.16 0.73 -7.79
N GLU A 41 -0.96 0.43 -9.07
CA GLU A 41 0.00 1.17 -9.90
C GLU A 41 -0.67 1.96 -11.03
N ILE A 42 -1.79 1.51 -11.60
CA ILE A 42 -2.39 2.15 -12.79
C ILE A 42 -3.61 3.00 -12.45
N ARG A 43 -4.54 2.47 -11.65
CA ARG A 43 -5.78 3.15 -11.25
C ARG A 43 -5.52 4.51 -10.60
N PRO A 44 -4.52 4.70 -9.70
CA PRO A 44 -4.22 6.02 -9.17
C PRO A 44 -3.79 7.01 -10.25
N ILE A 45 -2.96 6.57 -11.21
CA ILE A 45 -2.53 7.42 -12.34
C ILE A 45 -3.75 7.87 -13.16
N LEU A 46 -4.66 6.94 -13.48
CA LEU A 46 -5.87 7.26 -14.25
C LEU A 46 -6.85 8.13 -13.45
N SER A 47 -6.99 7.88 -12.15
CA SER A 47 -7.85 8.66 -11.26
C SER A 47 -7.39 10.12 -11.18
N ASP A 48 -6.10 10.33 -10.93
CA ASP A 48 -5.54 11.67 -10.72
C ASP A 48 -5.49 12.48 -12.03
N ASN A 49 -5.26 11.81 -13.16
CA ASN A 49 -4.98 12.49 -14.42
C ASN A 49 -6.13 12.45 -15.44
N CYS A 50 -7.04 11.48 -15.35
CA CYS A 50 -7.97 11.18 -16.44
C CYS A 50 -9.45 11.23 -16.05
N PHE A 51 -9.84 10.75 -14.86
CA PHE A 51 -11.24 10.53 -14.52
C PHE A 51 -12.08 11.80 -14.37
N THR A 52 -11.46 12.97 -14.14
CA THR A 52 -12.22 14.25 -14.14
C THR A 52 -12.93 14.50 -15.48
N CYS A 53 -12.28 14.19 -16.60
CA CYS A 53 -12.83 14.44 -17.94
C CYS A 53 -13.26 13.15 -18.66
N HIS A 54 -12.77 11.99 -18.23
CA HIS A 54 -13.06 10.69 -18.86
C HIS A 54 -13.52 9.65 -17.84
N GLY A 55 -14.34 10.09 -16.88
CA GLY A 55 -14.83 9.28 -15.77
C GLY A 55 -16.36 9.36 -15.60
N PRO A 56 -16.87 9.18 -14.37
CA PRO A 56 -18.30 8.95 -14.15
C PRO A 56 -19.18 10.18 -14.35
N ASP A 57 -18.68 11.39 -14.14
CA ASP A 57 -19.47 12.62 -14.27
C ASP A 57 -19.80 12.93 -15.74
N GLU A 58 -21.06 12.73 -16.12
CA GLU A 58 -21.57 12.98 -17.48
C GLU A 58 -21.41 14.43 -17.92
N LYS A 59 -21.53 15.40 -17.00
CA LYS A 59 -21.50 16.83 -17.35
C LYS A 59 -20.10 17.29 -17.73
N GLN A 60 -19.07 16.64 -17.19
CA GLN A 60 -17.66 16.94 -17.48
C GLN A 60 -17.06 15.97 -18.51
N ARG A 61 -17.82 14.94 -18.93
CA ARG A 61 -17.30 13.84 -19.74
C ARG A 61 -17.01 14.28 -21.17
N GLN A 62 -15.75 14.21 -21.54
CA GLN A 62 -15.27 14.49 -22.89
C GLN A 62 -15.22 13.21 -23.71
N ALA A 63 -15.58 13.35 -24.99
CA ALA A 63 -15.62 12.28 -25.99
C ALA A 63 -16.47 11.05 -25.57
N ASP A 64 -17.40 11.22 -24.61
CA ASP A 64 -18.15 10.14 -23.98
C ASP A 64 -17.26 8.92 -23.64
N LEU A 65 -16.10 9.18 -23.02
CA LEU A 65 -15.10 8.18 -22.70
C LEU A 65 -15.13 7.85 -21.20
N ARG A 66 -15.20 6.55 -20.87
CA ARG A 66 -15.24 6.00 -19.52
C ARG A 66 -13.99 5.18 -19.23
N LEU A 67 -12.91 5.83 -18.82
CA LEU A 67 -11.68 5.14 -18.39
C LEU A 67 -11.83 4.47 -17.01
N ASP A 68 -12.87 4.86 -16.26
CA ASP A 68 -13.25 4.30 -14.97
C ASP A 68 -14.02 2.98 -15.07
N ARG A 69 -14.30 2.49 -16.29
CA ARG A 69 -14.98 1.22 -16.52
C ARG A 69 -14.29 0.38 -17.60
N PRO A 70 -14.31 -0.97 -17.49
CA PRO A 70 -13.67 -1.84 -18.47
C PRO A 70 -14.29 -1.70 -19.87
N ASP A 71 -15.61 -1.53 -19.97
CA ASP A 71 -16.31 -1.35 -21.25
C ASP A 71 -15.84 -0.10 -21.99
N GLY A 72 -15.61 1.02 -21.30
CA GLY A 72 -15.08 2.24 -21.92
C GLY A 72 -13.59 2.17 -22.27
N VAL A 73 -12.81 1.33 -21.58
CA VAL A 73 -11.37 1.14 -21.83
C VAL A 73 -11.11 0.22 -23.03
N PHE A 74 -11.94 -0.80 -23.25
CA PHE A 74 -11.73 -1.79 -24.32
C PHE A 74 -12.68 -1.64 -25.51
N ALA A 75 -13.61 -0.69 -25.46
CA ALA A 75 -14.53 -0.40 -26.56
C ALA A 75 -13.80 -0.08 -27.87
N ASP A 76 -14.38 -0.57 -28.97
CA ASP A 76 -14.11 -0.05 -30.31
C ASP A 76 -14.85 1.28 -30.48
N ARG A 77 -14.14 2.29 -31.00
CA ARG A 77 -14.61 3.66 -31.17
C ARG A 77 -14.62 4.08 -32.64
N GLY A 78 -15.10 3.19 -33.50
CA GLY A 78 -15.29 3.47 -34.92
C GLY A 78 -13.97 3.46 -35.69
N GLY A 79 -13.14 2.44 -35.47
CA GLY A 79 -11.89 2.23 -36.20
C GLY A 79 -10.62 2.35 -35.35
N TYR A 80 -10.76 2.60 -34.05
CA TYR A 80 -9.67 2.50 -33.08
C TYR A 80 -10.18 2.04 -31.72
N ARG A 81 -9.30 1.45 -30.92
CA ARG A 81 -9.57 1.11 -29.52
C ARG A 81 -8.80 2.01 -28.58
N VAL A 82 -9.38 2.28 -27.42
CA VAL A 82 -8.72 3.08 -26.37
C VAL A 82 -7.49 2.33 -25.85
N ILE A 83 -7.65 1.04 -25.54
CA ILE A 83 -6.56 0.12 -25.26
C ILE A 83 -6.69 -1.14 -26.11
N VAL A 84 -5.57 -1.54 -26.71
CA VAL A 84 -5.38 -2.83 -27.36
C VAL A 84 -4.43 -3.65 -26.48
N PRO A 85 -4.92 -4.65 -25.74
CA PRO A 85 -4.10 -5.54 -24.92
C PRO A 85 -2.89 -6.08 -25.69
N GLY A 86 -1.71 -6.01 -25.08
CA GLY A 86 -0.44 -6.44 -25.66
C GLY A 86 0.16 -5.49 -26.70
N ARG A 87 -0.56 -4.44 -27.13
CA ARG A 87 -0.13 -3.57 -28.24
C ARG A 87 -0.20 -2.08 -27.87
N PRO A 88 0.78 -1.57 -27.11
CA PRO A 88 0.81 -0.17 -26.69
C PRO A 88 0.79 0.81 -27.87
N ALA A 89 1.54 0.54 -28.93
CA ALA A 89 1.61 1.41 -30.11
C ALA A 89 0.27 1.54 -30.86
N GLU A 90 -0.60 0.52 -30.79
CA GLU A 90 -1.95 0.53 -31.37
C GLU A 90 -3.01 1.08 -30.41
N SER A 91 -2.65 1.32 -29.14
CA SER A 91 -3.57 1.78 -28.10
C SER A 91 -3.67 3.31 -28.11
N ARG A 92 -4.87 3.84 -28.36
CA ARG A 92 -5.09 5.29 -28.43
C ARG A 92 -4.74 6.00 -27.13
N LEU A 93 -4.94 5.36 -25.97
CA LEU A 93 -4.52 5.89 -24.67
C LEU A 93 -3.02 6.20 -24.67
N TYR A 94 -2.19 5.22 -25.04
CA TYR A 94 -0.74 5.37 -25.04
C TYR A 94 -0.30 6.45 -26.04
N GLN A 95 -0.82 6.40 -27.28
CA GLN A 95 -0.54 7.42 -28.29
C GLN A 95 -0.83 8.85 -27.82
N ARG A 96 -1.89 9.04 -27.02
CA ARG A 96 -2.28 10.36 -26.49
C ARG A 96 -1.40 10.80 -25.33
N ILE A 97 -1.00 9.91 -24.42
CA ILE A 97 -0.14 10.30 -23.29
C ILE A 97 1.33 10.46 -23.70
N SER A 98 1.78 9.78 -24.76
CA SER A 98 3.15 9.86 -25.28
C SER A 98 3.33 10.78 -26.49
N ALA A 99 2.28 11.49 -26.93
CA ALA A 99 2.33 12.36 -28.11
C ALA A 99 3.40 13.46 -27.98
N GLU A 100 4.25 13.64 -28.97
CA GLU A 100 5.25 14.73 -29.01
C GLU A 100 4.58 16.11 -29.05
N ASN A 101 3.56 16.25 -29.90
CA ASN A 101 2.77 17.48 -29.99
C ASN A 101 1.97 17.71 -28.70
N ARG A 102 2.31 18.78 -27.98
CA ARG A 102 1.68 19.18 -26.72
C ARG A 102 0.16 19.41 -26.82
N LEU A 103 -0.35 19.86 -27.98
CA LEU A 103 -1.79 20.03 -28.21
C LEU A 103 -2.51 18.70 -28.43
N ALA A 104 -1.78 17.67 -28.86
CA ALA A 104 -2.29 16.31 -29.02
C ALA A 104 -2.04 15.44 -27.78
N ARG A 105 -1.35 15.95 -26.76
CA ARG A 105 -1.05 15.20 -25.53
C ARG A 105 -2.23 15.23 -24.57
N MET A 106 -2.43 14.12 -23.86
CA MET A 106 -3.34 14.05 -22.70
C MET A 106 -2.55 13.84 -21.41
N PRO A 107 -2.95 14.47 -20.29
CA PRO A 107 -3.99 15.50 -20.17
C PRO A 107 -3.66 16.76 -21.00
N PRO A 108 -4.68 17.53 -21.43
CA PRO A 108 -4.45 18.73 -22.20
C PRO A 108 -3.77 19.79 -21.33
N PRO A 109 -2.97 20.73 -21.90
CA PRO A 109 -2.27 21.75 -21.12
C PRO A 109 -3.17 22.57 -20.19
N ALA A 110 -4.42 22.83 -20.61
CA ALA A 110 -5.41 23.57 -19.82
C ALA A 110 -5.87 22.83 -18.55
N ALA A 111 -5.71 21.50 -18.48
CA ALA A 111 -6.03 20.72 -17.28
C ALA A 111 -4.97 20.87 -16.17
N ASN A 112 -3.84 21.52 -16.45
CA ASN A 112 -2.72 21.72 -15.52
C ASN A 112 -2.27 20.43 -14.81
N ARG A 113 -2.28 19.32 -15.54
CA ARG A 113 -1.84 17.98 -15.08
C ARG A 113 -0.90 17.39 -16.13
N THR A 114 0.17 16.76 -15.68
CA THR A 114 1.16 16.14 -16.56
C THR A 114 1.59 14.81 -15.96
N LEU A 115 1.58 13.75 -16.77
CA LEU A 115 2.12 12.46 -16.33
C LEU A 115 3.64 12.55 -16.24
N ALA A 116 4.19 12.04 -15.14
CA ALA A 116 5.62 11.80 -15.04
C ALA A 116 6.05 10.73 -16.06
N PRO A 117 7.29 10.77 -16.59
CA PRO A 117 7.79 9.77 -17.53
C PRO A 117 7.62 8.32 -17.03
N GLN A 118 7.80 8.09 -15.72
CA GLN A 118 7.63 6.79 -15.08
C GLN A 118 6.18 6.31 -15.11
N GLN A 119 5.21 7.22 -15.00
CA GLN A 119 3.78 6.89 -15.10
C GLN A 119 3.40 6.49 -16.52
N VAL A 120 3.93 7.20 -17.52
CA VAL A 120 3.74 6.84 -18.95
C VAL A 120 4.32 5.45 -19.22
N GLU A 121 5.50 5.16 -18.68
CA GLU A 121 6.15 3.85 -18.83
C GLU A 121 5.39 2.72 -18.11
N LEU A 122 4.84 2.99 -16.91
CA LEU A 122 3.98 2.04 -16.21
C LEU A 122 2.74 1.69 -17.05
N ILE A 123 2.06 2.70 -17.61
CA ILE A 123 0.91 2.47 -18.50
C ILE A 123 1.33 1.68 -19.74
N ARG A 124 2.47 2.02 -20.36
CA ARG A 124 2.98 1.30 -21.53
C ARG A 124 3.17 -0.19 -21.23
N ARG A 125 3.89 -0.49 -20.14
CA ARG A 125 4.18 -1.87 -19.71
C ARG A 125 2.91 -2.61 -19.29
N TRP A 126 1.97 -1.95 -18.64
CA TRP A 126 0.70 -2.56 -18.27
C TRP A 126 -0.09 -2.96 -19.51
N ILE A 127 -0.12 -2.10 -20.54
CA ILE A 127 -0.76 -2.46 -21.82
C ILE A 127 -0.03 -3.63 -22.48
N GLU A 128 1.30 -3.61 -22.50
CA GLU A 128 2.15 -4.69 -23.04
C GLU A 128 1.89 -6.03 -22.32
N GLN A 129 1.61 -6.00 -21.02
CA GLN A 129 1.25 -7.17 -20.20
C GLN A 129 -0.22 -7.61 -20.35
N GLY A 130 -0.96 -7.08 -21.32
CA GLY A 130 -2.34 -7.46 -21.60
C GLY A 130 -3.40 -6.55 -20.98
N ALA A 131 -2.99 -5.44 -20.37
CA ALA A 131 -3.89 -4.40 -19.83
C ALA A 131 -4.97 -4.96 -18.88
N GLU A 132 -4.62 -5.88 -17.98
CA GLU A 132 -5.61 -6.45 -17.06
C GLU A 132 -6.31 -5.34 -16.26
N TYR A 133 -7.63 -5.25 -16.38
CA TYR A 133 -8.45 -4.27 -15.68
C TYR A 133 -9.09 -4.94 -14.46
N LYS A 134 -8.84 -4.41 -13.26
CA LYS A 134 -9.39 -4.96 -12.01
C LYS A 134 -10.52 -4.07 -11.47
N PRO A 135 -11.57 -4.64 -10.84
CA PRO A 135 -12.55 -3.88 -10.06
C PRO A 135 -11.87 -3.05 -8.95
N HIS A 136 -12.60 -2.12 -8.33
CA HIS A 136 -12.07 -1.42 -7.15
C HIS A 136 -11.68 -2.43 -6.07
N TRP A 137 -10.59 -2.19 -5.36
CA TRP A 137 -10.00 -3.14 -4.41
C TRP A 137 -10.99 -3.62 -3.34
N SER A 138 -11.96 -2.79 -2.96
CA SER A 138 -13.01 -3.12 -1.98
C SER A 138 -14.04 -4.15 -2.48
N PHE A 139 -14.07 -4.45 -3.77
CA PHE A 139 -14.97 -5.44 -4.38
C PHE A 139 -14.25 -6.71 -4.84
N ILE A 140 -12.94 -6.82 -4.57
CA ILE A 140 -12.16 -8.01 -4.87
C ILE A 140 -12.10 -8.86 -3.59
N PRO A 141 -12.38 -10.17 -3.67
CA PRO A 141 -12.21 -11.07 -2.53
C PRO A 141 -10.80 -10.95 -1.95
N LEU A 142 -10.68 -10.95 -0.62
CA LEU A 142 -9.38 -10.97 0.03
C LEU A 142 -8.72 -12.34 -0.19
N GLU A 143 -7.47 -12.31 -0.64
CA GLU A 143 -6.63 -13.50 -0.73
C GLU A 143 -5.77 -13.61 0.54
N GLU A 144 -5.56 -14.84 1.01
CA GLU A 144 -4.63 -15.07 2.11
C GLU A 144 -3.22 -14.67 1.68
N THR A 145 -2.64 -13.70 2.40
CA THR A 145 -1.27 -13.25 2.15
C THR A 145 -0.34 -13.99 3.11
N PRO A 146 0.69 -14.70 2.63
CA PRO A 146 1.65 -15.36 3.50
C PRO A 146 2.36 -14.32 4.34
N VAL A 147 2.46 -14.58 5.65
CA VAL A 147 3.18 -13.70 6.58
C VAL A 147 4.67 -13.75 6.22
N PRO A 148 5.32 -12.61 5.95
CA PRO A 148 6.70 -12.60 5.50
C PRO A 148 7.63 -13.13 6.59
N GLU A 149 8.70 -13.79 6.13
CA GLU A 149 9.84 -14.08 6.98
C GLU A 149 10.66 -12.80 7.18
N VAL A 150 11.20 -12.65 8.39
CA VAL A 150 11.98 -11.48 8.82
C VAL A 150 13.28 -11.97 9.41
N ILE A 151 14.33 -11.16 9.29
CA ILE A 151 15.66 -11.48 9.82
C ILE A 151 15.61 -11.39 11.36
N GLU A 152 15.03 -10.32 11.90
CA GLU A 152 14.90 -10.12 13.35
C GLU A 152 13.58 -10.69 13.90
N GLY A 153 13.60 -11.98 14.27
CA GLY A 153 12.40 -12.69 14.73
C GLY A 153 11.85 -12.27 16.11
N LYS A 154 12.56 -11.47 16.91
CA LYS A 154 12.17 -11.15 18.30
C LYS A 154 11.33 -9.87 18.45
N TRP A 155 11.45 -8.93 17.52
CA TRP A 155 10.72 -7.67 17.59
C TRP A 155 9.21 -7.81 17.28
N PRO A 156 8.80 -8.60 16.26
CA PRO A 156 7.38 -8.76 15.95
C PRO A 156 6.61 -9.43 17.08
N ARG A 157 5.53 -8.79 17.56
CA ARG A 157 4.61 -9.34 18.56
C ARG A 157 3.40 -10.02 17.92
N ASN A 158 3.05 -9.62 16.69
CA ASN A 158 1.93 -10.17 15.92
C ASN A 158 2.28 -10.29 14.41
N PRO A 159 1.42 -10.91 13.58
CA PRO A 159 1.68 -11.04 12.14
C PRO A 159 1.83 -9.71 11.38
N ILE A 160 1.14 -8.64 11.78
CA ILE A 160 1.22 -7.30 11.15
C ILE A 160 2.63 -6.73 11.32
N ASP A 161 3.22 -6.89 12.51
CA ASP A 161 4.58 -6.43 12.79
C ASP A 161 5.60 -7.06 11.85
N ARG A 162 5.39 -8.30 11.41
CA ARG A 162 6.26 -8.95 10.41
C ARG A 162 6.19 -8.26 9.05
N PHE A 163 5.01 -7.80 8.61
CA PHE A 163 4.89 -7.04 7.37
C PHE A 163 5.63 -5.70 7.45
N ILE A 164 5.52 -5.01 8.58
CA ILE A 164 6.23 -3.74 8.83
C ILE A 164 7.75 -3.99 8.85
N LEU A 165 8.21 -4.96 9.64
CA LEU A 165 9.62 -5.27 9.76
C LEU A 165 10.24 -5.75 8.44
N SER A 166 9.53 -6.58 7.68
CA SER A 166 9.97 -7.01 6.35
C SER A 166 10.22 -5.82 5.42
N ARG A 167 9.37 -4.78 5.49
CA ARG A 167 9.59 -3.55 4.71
C ARG A 167 10.79 -2.76 5.23
N LEU A 168 10.92 -2.60 6.54
CA LEU A 168 12.05 -1.89 7.16
C LEU A 168 13.38 -2.56 6.79
N GLU A 169 13.48 -3.87 6.93
CA GLU A 169 14.69 -4.66 6.59
C GLU A 169 15.07 -4.49 5.10
N LYS A 170 14.08 -4.51 4.20
CA LYS A 170 14.31 -4.26 2.77
C LYS A 170 14.87 -2.86 2.49
N GLU A 171 14.50 -1.87 3.30
CA GLU A 171 14.98 -0.49 3.19
C GLU A 171 16.26 -0.24 4.00
N GLY A 172 16.80 -1.25 4.70
CA GLY A 172 17.95 -1.09 5.58
C GLY A 172 17.65 -0.27 6.84
N LEU A 173 16.37 -0.16 7.21
CA LEU A 173 15.89 0.53 8.40
C LEU A 173 15.66 -0.45 9.56
N ARG A 174 15.67 0.07 10.78
CA ARG A 174 15.37 -0.68 12.00
C ARG A 174 14.25 -0.01 12.79
N PRO A 175 13.44 -0.76 13.53
CA PRO A 175 12.47 -0.18 14.44
C PRO A 175 13.14 0.74 15.47
N SER A 176 12.47 1.84 15.81
CA SER A 176 12.88 2.68 16.92
C SER A 176 12.76 1.94 18.24
N PRO A 177 13.61 2.26 19.24
CA PRO A 177 13.46 1.71 20.58
C PRO A 177 12.11 2.12 21.18
N GLU A 178 11.57 1.27 22.05
CA GLU A 178 10.36 1.56 22.80
C GLU A 178 10.57 2.77 23.71
N ALA A 179 9.58 3.64 23.78
CA ALA A 179 9.65 4.85 24.60
C ALA A 179 9.58 4.50 26.10
N SER A 180 10.02 5.43 26.97
CA SER A 180 9.88 5.25 28.42
C SER A 180 8.41 5.11 28.81
N ARG A 181 8.12 4.44 29.92
CA ARG A 181 6.74 4.21 30.38
C ARG A 181 5.99 5.53 30.63
N GLU A 182 6.67 6.53 31.17
CA GLU A 182 6.13 7.89 31.37
C GLU A 182 5.75 8.54 30.04
N THR A 183 6.57 8.34 29.02
CA THR A 183 6.32 8.85 27.66
C THR A 183 5.14 8.13 27.03
N LEU A 184 5.05 6.81 27.20
CA LEU A 184 3.97 5.99 26.65
C LEU A 184 2.61 6.40 27.20
N ILE A 185 2.45 6.47 28.54
CA ILE A 185 1.17 6.91 29.12
C ILE A 185 0.81 8.32 28.71
N ARG A 186 1.78 9.24 28.69
CA ARG A 186 1.53 10.62 28.26
C ARG A 186 1.00 10.70 26.83
N ARG A 187 1.65 10.01 25.89
CA ARG A 187 1.24 9.98 24.47
C ARG A 187 -0.16 9.38 24.33
N LEU A 188 -0.37 8.21 24.94
CA LEU A 188 -1.62 7.49 24.81
C LEU A 188 -2.81 8.26 25.42
N SER A 189 -2.62 8.90 26.57
CA SER A 189 -3.66 9.76 27.17
C SER A 189 -3.98 10.96 26.30
N LEU A 190 -2.98 11.64 25.73
CA LEU A 190 -3.22 12.77 24.84
C LEU A 190 -3.92 12.35 23.55
N ASP A 191 -3.50 11.24 22.95
CA ASP A 191 -4.07 10.75 21.70
C ASP A 191 -5.52 10.30 21.90
N LEU A 192 -5.79 9.50 22.93
CA LEU A 192 -7.11 8.94 23.16
C LEU A 192 -8.08 9.89 23.87
N THR A 193 -7.61 10.76 24.76
CA THR A 193 -8.50 11.60 25.59
C THR A 193 -8.30 13.10 25.40
N GLY A 194 -7.29 13.52 24.64
CA GLY A 194 -6.94 14.94 24.47
C GLY A 194 -6.31 15.59 25.72
N LEU A 195 -6.18 14.85 26.82
CA LEU A 195 -5.71 15.37 28.11
C LEU A 195 -4.45 14.63 28.58
N PRO A 196 -3.54 15.30 29.31
CA PRO A 196 -2.43 14.61 29.96
C PRO A 196 -2.96 13.68 31.07
N PRO A 197 -2.25 12.58 31.40
CA PRO A 197 -2.62 11.71 32.50
C PRO A 197 -2.46 12.42 33.85
N ALA A 198 -3.28 12.05 34.83
CA ALA A 198 -3.08 12.47 36.21
C ALA A 198 -1.86 11.78 36.83
N LEU A 199 -1.31 12.35 37.91
CA LEU A 199 -0.13 11.79 38.58
C LEU A 199 -0.39 10.37 39.12
N GLU A 200 -1.58 10.14 39.67
CA GLU A 200 -1.99 8.85 40.21
C GLU A 200 -2.10 7.79 39.10
N GLU A 201 -2.47 8.19 37.89
CA GLU A 201 -2.54 7.30 36.73
C GLU A 201 -1.16 6.92 36.22
N ILE A 202 -0.22 7.87 36.24
CA ILE A 202 1.19 7.62 35.95
C ILE A 202 1.75 6.64 36.98
N ASP A 203 1.59 6.92 38.27
CA ASP A 203 2.12 6.08 39.34
C ASP A 203 1.55 4.66 39.29
N ALA A 204 0.24 4.52 39.06
CA ALA A 204 -0.42 3.23 38.90
C ALA A 204 0.15 2.45 37.69
N PHE A 205 0.34 3.12 36.55
CA PHE A 205 0.93 2.48 35.38
C PHE A 205 2.40 2.13 35.59
N LEU A 206 3.20 2.97 36.24
CA LEU A 206 4.61 2.67 36.52
C LEU A 206 4.77 1.52 37.53
N ALA A 207 3.84 1.40 38.47
CA ALA A 207 3.82 0.32 39.45
C ALA A 207 3.36 -1.03 38.86
N ASP A 208 2.52 -1.02 37.82
CA ASP A 208 2.05 -2.24 37.16
C ASP A 208 3.14 -2.86 36.27
N ARG A 209 3.78 -3.92 36.77
CA ARG A 209 4.82 -4.69 36.08
C ARG A 209 4.31 -5.92 35.34
N SER A 210 2.99 -6.07 35.20
CA SER A 210 2.42 -7.17 34.41
C SER A 210 2.77 -7.02 32.92
N GLU A 211 2.86 -8.15 32.21
CA GLU A 211 3.18 -8.16 30.78
C GLU A 211 2.13 -7.43 29.93
N ASP A 212 0.88 -7.40 30.41
CA ASP A 212 -0.29 -6.76 29.78
C ASP A 212 -0.60 -5.36 30.34
N ALA A 213 0.30 -4.75 31.12
CA ALA A 213 0.08 -3.44 31.73
C ALA A 213 -0.27 -2.34 30.71
N TYR A 214 0.36 -2.38 29.52
CA TYR A 214 0.07 -1.43 28.44
C TYR A 214 -1.34 -1.64 27.86
N ASP A 215 -1.74 -2.89 27.63
CA ASP A 215 -3.06 -3.21 27.09
C ASP A 215 -4.18 -2.85 28.08
N LYS A 216 -3.94 -3.05 29.39
CA LYS A 216 -4.85 -2.58 30.45
C LYS A 216 -5.00 -1.06 30.43
N LEU A 217 -3.91 -0.32 30.24
CA LEU A 217 -3.93 1.13 30.13
C LEU A 217 -4.76 1.57 28.90
N VAL A 218 -4.52 0.96 27.74
CA VAL A 218 -5.29 1.22 26.51
C VAL A 218 -6.77 0.96 26.75
N GLY A 219 -7.12 -0.21 27.30
CA GLY A 219 -8.52 -0.57 27.60
C GLY A 219 -9.19 0.41 28.55
N ARG A 220 -8.49 0.86 29.60
CA ARG A 220 -9.00 1.85 30.55
C ARG A 220 -9.26 3.21 29.90
N LEU A 221 -8.37 3.67 29.02
CA LEU A 221 -8.53 4.94 28.32
C LEU A 221 -9.67 4.88 27.29
N LEU A 222 -9.76 3.79 26.52
CA LEU A 222 -10.87 3.59 25.56
C LEU A 222 -12.24 3.47 26.24
N ALA A 223 -12.29 2.90 27.46
CA ALA A 223 -13.52 2.80 28.25
C ALA A 223 -13.91 4.11 28.96
N SER A 224 -13.04 5.12 28.95
CA SER A 224 -13.31 6.41 29.60
C SER A 224 -14.29 7.23 28.76
N PRO A 225 -15.27 7.94 29.37
CA PRO A 225 -16.09 8.92 28.66
C PRO A 225 -15.27 9.98 27.90
N ARG A 226 -14.08 10.30 28.42
CA ARG A 226 -13.14 11.26 27.78
C ARG A 226 -12.66 10.81 26.39
N TYR A 227 -12.63 9.50 26.13
CA TYR A 227 -12.35 9.01 24.78
C TYR A 227 -13.49 9.37 23.83
N GLY A 228 -14.75 9.18 24.26
CA GLY A 228 -15.93 9.63 23.53
C GLY A 228 -15.92 11.14 23.28
N GLU A 229 -15.64 11.94 24.32
CA GLU A 229 -15.50 13.40 24.20
C GLU A 229 -14.42 13.80 23.18
N ARG A 230 -13.26 13.12 23.19
CA ARG A 230 -12.18 13.37 22.23
C ARG A 230 -12.58 13.04 20.79
N MET A 231 -13.25 11.90 20.58
CA MET A 231 -13.73 11.50 19.26
C MET A 231 -14.87 12.40 18.75
N ALA A 232 -15.72 12.89 19.64
CA ALA A 232 -16.80 13.82 19.34
C ALA A 232 -16.29 15.19 18.88
N ASN A 233 -15.12 15.63 19.35
CA ASN A 233 -14.57 16.95 19.06
C ASN A 233 -14.43 17.22 17.55
N ASP A 234 -13.91 16.26 16.78
CA ASP A 234 -13.77 16.41 15.32
C ASP A 234 -15.15 16.58 14.63
N TRP A 235 -16.19 15.92 15.15
CA TRP A 235 -17.56 16.06 14.64
C TRP A 235 -18.19 17.40 15.03
N LEU A 236 -17.92 17.89 16.23
CA LEU A 236 -18.38 19.21 16.68
C LEU A 236 -17.73 20.32 15.84
N ASP A 237 -16.46 20.18 15.47
CA ASP A 237 -15.77 21.10 14.55
C ASP A 237 -16.42 21.10 13.17
N LEU A 238 -16.74 19.91 12.63
CA LEU A 238 -17.45 19.78 11.35
C LEU A 238 -18.87 20.40 11.41
N ALA A 239 -19.57 20.25 12.52
CA ALA A 239 -20.87 20.87 12.78
C ALA A 239 -20.77 22.38 13.05
N ARG A 240 -19.55 22.92 13.15
CA ARG A 240 -19.26 24.30 13.57
C ARG A 240 -19.93 24.61 14.90
N TYR A 241 -19.80 23.70 15.86
CA TYR A 241 -20.27 23.91 17.21
C TYR A 241 -19.59 25.14 17.81
N ALA A 242 -20.40 26.06 18.29
CA ALA A 242 -19.98 27.23 19.03
C ALA A 242 -21.18 27.69 19.85
N ASP A 243 -20.92 28.18 21.06
CA ASP A 243 -21.98 28.72 21.92
C ASP A 243 -22.51 30.05 21.36
N THR A 244 -21.72 30.75 20.52
CA THR A 244 -22.07 32.04 19.90
C THR A 244 -21.61 32.15 18.44
N TYR A 245 -22.05 33.21 17.72
CA TYR A 245 -21.67 33.44 16.32
C TYR A 245 -20.30 34.12 16.10
N GLY A 246 -19.71 34.75 17.13
CA GLY A 246 -18.31 35.22 17.17
C GLY A 246 -17.83 36.28 16.14
N TYR A 247 -18.61 36.64 15.11
CA TYR A 247 -18.16 37.55 14.03
C TYR A 247 -18.66 39.00 14.14
N GLN A 248 -19.96 39.23 13.96
CA GLN A 248 -20.55 40.59 13.94
C GLN A 248 -21.35 40.93 15.20
N ALA A 249 -21.92 39.93 15.84
CA ALA A 249 -22.55 40.03 17.14
C ALA A 249 -22.33 38.69 17.85
N ASP A 250 -21.88 38.76 19.11
CA ASP A 250 -21.64 37.59 19.96
C ASP A 250 -22.96 37.14 20.59
N VAL A 251 -23.93 36.83 19.74
CA VAL A 251 -25.25 36.34 20.17
C VAL A 251 -25.21 34.83 20.31
N ASP A 252 -25.99 34.33 21.27
CA ASP A 252 -26.11 32.90 21.53
C ASP A 252 -26.60 32.16 20.29
N ARG A 253 -26.04 30.97 20.07
CA ARG A 253 -26.46 30.03 19.04
C ARG A 253 -26.92 28.75 19.72
N ASP A 254 -28.17 28.36 19.49
CA ASP A 254 -28.65 27.07 19.98
C ASP A 254 -28.08 25.93 19.13
N MET A 255 -27.02 25.31 19.66
CA MET A 255 -26.37 24.12 19.12
C MET A 255 -26.59 22.88 20.00
N SER A 256 -27.48 22.98 21.00
CA SER A 256 -27.76 21.89 21.94
C SER A 256 -28.16 20.57 21.26
N PRO A 257 -28.93 20.55 20.14
CA PRO A 257 -29.27 19.29 19.47
C PRO A 257 -28.07 18.58 18.86
N TRP A 258 -27.02 19.32 18.45
CA TRP A 258 -25.80 18.73 17.89
C TRP A 258 -24.86 18.24 18.98
N ARG A 259 -24.72 19.00 20.08
CA ARG A 259 -23.95 18.57 21.26
C ARG A 259 -24.49 17.28 21.85
N ASP A 260 -25.81 17.17 21.96
CA ASP A 260 -26.45 16.03 22.62
C ASP A 260 -26.54 14.79 21.69
N TRP A 261 -26.33 14.97 20.39
CA TRP A 261 -26.36 13.90 19.39
C TRP A 261 -25.01 13.21 19.19
N VAL A 262 -23.90 13.96 19.22
CA VAL A 262 -22.52 13.46 19.05
C VAL A 262 -22.01 12.83 20.34
#